data_AF-A0A0R0LSK7-F1
#
_entry.id   AF-A0A0R0LSK7-F1
#
_cell.length_a   1.000
_cell.length_b   1.000
_cell.length_c   1.000
_cell.angle_alpha   90.00
_cell.angle_beta   90.00
_cell.angle_gamma   90.00
#
_symmetry.space_group_name_H-M   'P 1'
#
loop_
_entity.id
_entity.type
_entity.pdbx_description
1 polymer ?
#
loop_
_entity_poly.entity_id
_entity_poly.type
_entity_poly.pdbx_seq_one_letter_code
_entity_poly.pdbx_strand_id
1 'polypeptide(L)'
;MLGGSIVFVPGIAYALRSALVKGSKPQDWLAAQYAGERIKFFVTTVLFALVFKYDSNLQLLGFFTTFLVVLTVYWLALLQA
;
A
#
# COMPACT_ATOMS: atom_id res chain seq x y z
N MET A 1 -15.16 0.79 10.03
CA MET A 1 -14.50 1.83 9.20
C MET A 1 -12.95 1.79 9.24
N LEU A 2 -12.32 0.97 10.10
CA LEU A 2 -10.85 0.83 10.18
C LEU A 2 -10.22 0.06 9.00
N GLY A 3 -10.96 -0.84 8.33
CA GLY A 3 -10.43 -1.57 7.18
C GLY A 3 -10.14 -0.69 5.95
N GLY A 4 -10.95 0.34 5.71
CA GLY A 4 -10.81 1.22 4.55
C GLY A 4 -9.60 2.14 4.62
N SER A 5 -9.18 2.55 5.82
CA SER A 5 -7.99 3.38 6.00
C SER A 5 -6.70 2.63 5.65
N ILE A 6 -6.66 1.30 5.79
CA ILE A 6 -5.53 0.48 5.33
C ILE A 6 -5.36 0.53 3.81
N VAL A 7 -6.42 0.76 3.05
CA VAL A 7 -6.31 0.84 1.59
C VAL A 7 -5.93 2.26 1.15
N PHE A 8 -6.53 3.28 1.76
CA PHE A 8 -6.32 4.68 1.37
C PHE A 8 -5.00 5.27 1.86
N VAL A 9 -4.62 5.05 3.12
CA VAL A 9 -3.47 5.73 3.73
C VAL A 9 -2.14 5.34 3.08
N PRO A 10 -1.86 4.05 2.79
CA PRO A 10 -0.64 3.67 2.06
C PRO A 10 -0.62 4.21 0.62
N GLY A 11 -1.78 4.29 -0.04
CA GLY A 11 -1.91 4.85 -1.39
C GLY A 11 -1.57 6.35 -1.43
N ILE A 12 -2.06 7.12 -0.45
CA ILE A 12 -1.72 8.54 -0.31
C ILE A 12 -0.23 8.71 0.01
N ALA A 13 0.32 7.92 0.95
CA ALA A 13 1.74 7.97 1.30
C ALA A 13 2.64 7.67 0.09
N TYR A 14 2.27 6.67 -0.71
CA TYR A 14 2.92 6.35 -1.97
C TYR A 14 2.84 7.52 -2.96
N ALA A 15 1.64 8.05 -3.22
CA ALA A 15 1.43 9.12 -4.18
C ALA A 15 2.22 10.39 -3.82
N LEU A 16 2.23 10.77 -2.53
CA LEU A 16 3.01 11.89 -2.03
C LEU A 16 4.51 11.66 -2.22
N ARG A 17 5.02 10.46 -1.91
CA ARG A 17 6.45 10.16 -2.10
C ARG A 17 6.84 10.20 -3.57
N SER A 18 6.04 9.58 -4.42
CA SER A 18 6.31 9.48 -5.87
C SER A 18 6.21 10.85 -6.56
N ALA A 19 5.31 11.73 -6.11
CA ALA A 19 5.19 13.09 -6.64
C ALA A 19 6.39 14.00 -6.31
N LEU A 20 7.17 13.68 -5.27
CA LEU A 20 8.35 14.45 -4.86
C LEU A 20 9.59 14.17 -5.71
N VAL A 21 9.61 13.09 -6.50
CA VAL A 21 10.78 12.74 -7.32
C VAL A 21 10.59 13.25 -8.74
N LYS A 22 11.48 14.15 -9.18
CA LYS A 22 11.59 14.61 -10.57
C LYS A 22 12.87 14.03 -11.17
N GLY A 23 12.75 12.85 -11.79
CA GLY A 23 13.87 12.16 -12.41
C GLY A 23 14.06 12.57 -13.87
N SER A 24 15.31 12.70 -14.32
CA SER A 24 15.62 12.94 -15.74
C SER A 24 15.99 11.65 -16.46
N LYS A 25 16.39 10.60 -15.72
CA LYS A 25 16.79 9.30 -16.26
C LYS A 25 15.82 8.19 -15.82
N PRO A 26 15.64 7.12 -16.60
CA PRO A 26 14.78 5.99 -16.25
C PRO A 26 15.11 5.34 -14.89
N GLN A 27 16.40 5.36 -14.51
CA GLN A 27 16.90 4.83 -13.25
C GLN A 27 16.33 5.57 -12.03
N ASP A 28 16.12 6.88 -12.15
CA ASP A 28 15.58 7.73 -11.08
C ASP A 28 14.11 7.39 -10.81
N TRP A 29 13.35 7.10 -11.86
CA TRP A 29 11.94 6.69 -11.77
C TRP A 29 11.79 5.30 -11.15
N LEU A 30 12.66 4.36 -11.51
CA LEU A 30 12.72 3.04 -10.87
C LEU A 30 13.07 3.15 -9.38
N ALA A 31 14.08 3.95 -9.03
CA ALA A 31 14.44 4.18 -7.63
C ALA A 31 13.29 4.83 -6.83
N ALA A 32 12.57 5.78 -7.45
CA ALA A 32 11.38 6.41 -6.86
C ALA A 32 10.26 5.39 -6.62
N GLN A 33 10.01 4.50 -7.60
CA GLN A 33 9.02 3.43 -7.51
C GLN A 33 9.34 2.50 -6.33
N TYR A 34 10.57 2.00 -6.24
CA TYR A 34 10.99 1.15 -5.13
C TYR A 34 10.90 1.86 -3.78
N ALA A 35 11.26 3.14 -3.70
CA ALA A 35 11.13 3.92 -2.47
C ALA A 35 9.66 4.12 -2.08
N GLY A 36 8.77 4.39 -3.04
CA GLY A 36 7.33 4.49 -2.83
C GLY A 36 6.73 3.17 -2.34
N GLU A 37 7.08 2.05 -2.98
CA GLU A 37 6.61 0.71 -2.57
C GLU A 37 7.07 0.34 -1.16
N ARG A 38 8.32 0.66 -0.80
CA ARG A 38 8.81 0.44 0.57
C ARG A 38 7.99 1.21 1.61
N ILE A 39 7.63 2.47 1.33
CA ILE A 39 6.78 3.27 2.23
C ILE A 39 5.38 2.69 2.30
N LYS A 40 4.79 2.34 1.14
CA LYS A 40 3.45 1.72 1.06
C LYS A 40 3.40 0.45 1.91
N PHE A 41 4.40 -0.42 1.76
CA PHE A 41 4.53 -1.65 2.55
C PHE A 41 4.62 -1.36 4.05
N PHE A 42 5.54 -0.48 4.46
CA PHE A 42 5.72 -0.13 5.87
C PHE A 42 4.44 0.42 6.52
N VAL A 43 3.78 1.38 5.85
CA VAL A 43 2.52 1.97 6.34
C VAL A 43 1.42 0.92 6.43
N THR A 44 1.33 0.02 5.45
CA THR A 44 0.37 -1.10 5.47
C THR A 44 0.61 -2.02 6.67
N THR A 45 1.86 -2.41 6.94
CA THR A 45 2.22 -3.26 8.08
C THR A 45 1.84 -2.60 9.41
N VAL A 46 2.14 -1.32 9.58
CA VAL A 46 1.79 -0.57 10.79
C VAL A 46 0.27 -0.53 10.98
N LEU A 47 -0.50 -0.25 9.93
CA LEU A 47 -1.97 -0.21 10.01
C LEU A 47 -2.57 -1.59 10.30
N PHE A 48 -2.03 -2.66 9.72
CA PHE A 48 -2.41 -4.03 10.07
C PHE A 48 -2.17 -4.34 11.54
N ALA A 49 -0.98 -3.99 12.06
CA ALA A 49 -0.67 -4.18 13.47
C ALA A 49 -1.62 -3.40 14.39
N LEU A 50 -1.99 -2.17 14.01
CA LEU A 50 -2.98 -1.38 14.74
C LEU A 50 -4.37 -2.03 14.71
N VAL A 51 -4.83 -2.51 13.56
CA VAL A 51 -6.13 -3.18 13.45
C VAL A 51 -6.17 -4.45 14.30
N PHE A 52 -5.14 -5.28 14.26
CA PHE A 52 -5.07 -6.47 15.14
C PHE A 52 -4.98 -6.12 16.62
N LYS A 53 -4.40 -4.98 16.98
CA LYS A 53 -4.33 -4.52 18.38
C LYS A 53 -5.70 -4.04 18.91
N TYR A 54 -6.47 -3.33 18.09
CA TYR A 54 -7.68 -2.64 18.55
C TYR A 54 -8.99 -3.36 18.19
N ASP A 55 -8.98 -4.29 17.24
CA ASP A 55 -10.17 -5.02 16.82
C ASP A 55 -10.10 -6.50 17.25
N SER A 56 -10.71 -6.80 18.39
CA SER A 56 -10.76 -8.14 18.98
C SER A 56 -11.80 -9.08 18.34
N ASN A 57 -12.69 -8.56 17.50
CA ASN A 57 -13.72 -9.34 16.80
C ASN A 57 -13.47 -9.41 15.28
N LEU A 58 -12.24 -9.11 14.85
CA LEU A 58 -11.88 -9.07 13.46
C LEU A 58 -12.00 -10.47 12.82
N GLN A 59 -12.80 -10.57 11.75
CA GLN A 59 -12.82 -11.76 10.90
C GLN A 59 -11.56 -11.83 10.04
N LEU A 60 -10.51 -12.43 10.61
CA LEU A 60 -9.17 -12.58 10.03
C LEU A 60 -9.19 -13.08 8.57
N LEU A 61 -9.95 -14.13 8.29
CA LEU A 61 -10.03 -14.72 6.94
C LEU A 61 -10.61 -13.74 5.92
N GLY A 62 -11.71 -13.07 6.27
CA GLY A 62 -12.33 -12.07 5.40
C GLY A 62 -11.39 -10.91 5.14
N PHE A 63 -10.76 -10.40 6.20
CA PHE A 63 -9.82 -9.30 6.14
C PHE A 63 -8.61 -9.58 5.22
N PHE A 64 -7.94 -10.72 5.39
CA PHE A 64 -6.81 -11.09 4.54
C PHE A 64 -7.24 -11.39 3.10
N THR A 65 -8.39 -12.03 2.89
CA THR A 65 -8.91 -12.32 1.54
C THR A 65 -9.17 -11.03 0.78
N THR A 66 -9.86 -10.06 1.40
CA THR A 66 -10.09 -8.74 0.78
C THR A 66 -8.79 -8.02 0.49
N PHE A 67 -7.81 -8.08 1.39
CA PHE A 67 -6.49 -7.51 1.15
C PHE A 67 -5.77 -8.17 -0.03
N LEU A 68 -5.81 -9.50 -0.16
CA LEU A 68 -5.22 -10.22 -1.29
C LEU A 68 -5.87 -9.86 -2.62
N VAL A 69 -7.20 -9.65 -2.64
CA VAL A 69 -7.90 -9.16 -3.84
C VAL A 69 -7.38 -7.78 -4.25
N VAL A 70 -7.29 -6.84 -3.31
CA VAL A 70 -6.76 -5.49 -3.60
C VAL A 70 -5.31 -5.56 -4.06
N LEU A 71 -4.48 -6.37 -3.42
CA LEU A 71 -3.08 -6.58 -3.81
C LEU A 71 -2.98 -7.14 -5.24
N THR A 72 -3.84 -8.09 -5.60
CA THR A 72 -3.86 -8.68 -6.94
C THR A 72 -4.26 -7.66 -7.99
N VAL A 73 -5.31 -6.88 -7.75
CA VAL A 73 -5.75 -5.78 -8.63
C VAL A 73 -4.64 -4.74 -8.79
N TYR A 74 -3.92 -4.42 -7.72
CA TYR A 74 -2.77 -3.52 -7.78
C TYR A 74 -1.67 -4.03 -8.73
N TRP A 75 -1.28 -5.30 -8.60
CA TRP A 75 -0.26 -5.89 -9.48
C TRP A 75 -0.72 -5.96 -10.94
N LEU A 76 -1.98 -6.31 -11.19
CA LEU A 76 -2.54 -6.30 -12.53
C LEU A 76 -2.51 -4.90 -13.14
N ALA A 77 -2.93 -3.89 -12.39
CA ALA A 77 -2.88 -2.50 -12.85
C ALA A 77 -1.44 -2.02 -13.11
N LEU A 78 -0.47 -2.42 -12.26
CA LEU A 78 0.93 -2.06 -12.42
C LEU A 78 1.57 -2.72 -13.64
N LEU A 79 1.26 -3.99 -13.92
CA LEU A 79 1.81 -4.73 -15.06
C LEU A 79 1.16 -4.33 -16.40
N GLN A 80 -0.03 -3.72 -16.36
CA GLN A 80 -0.74 -3.20 -17.53
C GLN A 80 -0.42 -1.73 -17.85
N ALA A 81 0.25 -1.02 -16.96
CA ALA A 81 0.66 0.38 -17.11
C ALA A 81 1.98 0.51 -17.86
#